data_AF-A0A100WSX0-F1
#
_entry.id   AF-A0A100WSX0-F1
#
_cell.length_a   1.000
_cell.length_b   1.000
_cell.length_c   1.000
_cell.angle_alpha   90.00
_cell.angle_beta   90.00
_cell.angle_gamma   90.00
#
_symmetry.space_group_name_H-M   'P 1'
#
loop_
_entity.id
_entity.type
_entity.pdbx_description
1 polymer ?
#
loop_
_entity_poly.entity_id
_entity_poly.type
_entity_poly.pdbx_seq_one_letter_code
_entity_poly.pdbx_strand_id
1 'polypeptide(L)'
;MASRADSDEHYVLDLCEEALGIPARRQARFDWLRGDPSPARPRGTRLPVDGYWPDLQLVVEFQEEQHSQPSPFFDRRHTVSGMGRGEQRRRYDERKRVLIPEHGLKLVVIEKAAFVLRSRKIDRDRARDLQVVRRHFR
;
A
#
# COMPACT_ATOMS: atom_id res chain seq x y z
N MET A 1 7.58 -5.32 21.11
CA MET A 1 7.43 -5.37 19.64
C MET A 1 6.08 -4.75 19.33
N ALA A 2 6.02 -3.58 18.68
CA ALA A 2 4.74 -2.97 18.32
C ALA A 2 3.96 -3.95 17.43
N SER A 3 2.72 -4.25 17.81
CA SER A 3 1.89 -5.18 17.06
C SER A 3 1.60 -4.58 15.67
N ARG A 4 1.36 -5.39 14.63
CA ARG A 4 0.96 -4.85 13.32
C ARG A 4 -0.33 -4.03 13.39
N ALA A 5 -1.15 -4.26 14.42
CA ALA A 5 -2.36 -3.49 14.71
C ALA A 5 -2.06 -2.02 15.09
N ASP A 6 -0.83 -1.71 15.52
CA ASP A 6 -0.42 -0.34 15.86
C ASP A 6 0.13 0.45 14.67
N SER A 7 0.11 -0.11 13.45
CA SER A 7 0.60 0.56 12.25
C SER A 7 -0.40 1.58 11.70
N ASP A 8 0.12 2.62 11.05
CA ASP A 8 -0.71 3.61 10.36
C ASP A 8 -1.48 2.96 9.19
N GLU A 9 -0.89 1.99 8.50
CA GLU A 9 -1.56 1.17 7.47
C GLU A 9 -2.82 0.50 8.03
N HIS A 10 -2.69 -0.19 9.17
CA HIS A 10 -3.83 -0.87 9.78
C HIS A 10 -4.93 0.12 10.16
N TYR A 11 -4.56 1.21 10.83
CA TYR A 11 -5.48 2.27 11.25
C TYR A 11 -6.25 2.88 10.06
N VAL A 12 -5.55 3.23 8.97
CA VAL A 12 -6.18 3.85 7.80
C VAL A 12 -7.12 2.89 7.09
N LEU A 13 -6.74 1.61 6.98
CA LEU A 13 -7.61 0.61 6.38
C LEU A 13 -8.84 0.30 7.25
N ASP A 14 -8.75 0.36 8.59
CA ASP A 14 -9.93 0.26 9.48
C ASP A 14 -10.90 1.43 9.22
N LEU A 15 -10.38 2.65 9.04
CA LEU A 15 -11.19 3.80 8.65
C LEU A 15 -11.82 3.61 7.26
N CYS A 16 -11.14 2.93 6.33
CA CYS A 16 -11.72 2.60 5.02
C CYS A 16 -12.88 1.63 5.16
N GLU A 17 -12.73 0.58 5.96
CA GLU A 17 -13.82 -0.38 6.25
C GLU A 17 -15.02 0.32 6.88
N GLU A 18 -14.79 1.24 7.82
CA GLU A 18 -15.84 2.05 8.40
C GLU A 18 -16.50 2.98 7.37
N ALA A 19 -15.71 3.65 6.53
CA ALA A 19 -16.22 4.57 5.52
C ALA A 19 -17.06 3.86 4.44
N LEU A 20 -16.69 2.62 4.09
CA LEU A 20 -17.36 1.80 3.09
C LEU A 20 -18.47 0.92 3.67
N GLY A 21 -18.49 0.70 5.00
CA GLY A 21 -19.46 -0.14 5.70
C GLY A 21 -19.26 -1.64 5.52
N ILE A 22 -18.13 -2.07 4.94
CA ILE A 22 -17.81 -3.48 4.68
C ILE A 22 -16.31 -3.77 4.94
N PRO A 23 -15.97 -4.96 5.47
CA PRO A 23 -14.59 -5.31 5.77
C PRO A 23 -13.76 -5.59 4.51
N ALA A 24 -12.46 -5.27 4.55
CA ALA A 24 -11.54 -5.53 3.45
C ALA A 24 -10.93 -6.92 3.54
N ARG A 25 -10.58 -7.48 2.39
CA ARG A 25 -9.61 -8.58 2.30
C ARG A 25 -8.19 -7.99 2.38
N ARG A 26 -7.62 -7.98 3.58
CA ARG A 26 -6.26 -7.45 3.83
C ARG A 26 -5.18 -8.29 3.17
N GLN A 27 -4.15 -7.65 2.63
CA GLN A 27 -3.00 -8.33 1.99
C GLN A 27 -3.41 -9.32 0.88
N ALA A 28 -4.53 -9.05 0.21
CA ALA A 28 -5.02 -9.87 -0.88
C ALA A 28 -3.97 -9.96 -2.00
N ARG A 29 -3.93 -11.09 -2.70
CA ARG A 29 -2.95 -11.36 -3.75
C ARG A 29 -3.65 -11.85 -4.99
N PHE A 30 -3.16 -11.38 -6.14
CA PHE A 30 -3.66 -11.78 -7.44
C PHE A 30 -2.58 -12.54 -8.20
N ASP A 31 -3.00 -13.49 -9.04
CA ASP A 31 -2.05 -14.26 -9.86
C ASP A 31 -1.43 -13.44 -10.99
N TRP A 32 -2.09 -12.37 -11.42
CA TRP A 32 -1.60 -11.43 -12.44
C TRP A 32 -0.71 -10.32 -11.86
N LEU A 33 -0.81 -10.03 -10.55
CA LEU A 33 -0.01 -8.99 -9.90
C LEU A 33 1.26 -9.58 -9.26
N ARG A 34 2.37 -9.55 -10.00
CA ARG A 34 3.64 -10.18 -9.56
C ARG A 34 4.81 -9.20 -9.56
N GLY A 35 5.71 -9.43 -8.60
CA GLY A 35 7.02 -8.83 -8.56
C GLY A 35 7.95 -9.45 -9.60
N ASP A 36 9.20 -9.01 -9.59
CA ASP A 36 10.16 -9.44 -10.60
C ASP A 36 10.54 -10.93 -10.42
N PRO A 37 10.73 -11.66 -11.54
CA PRO A 37 11.22 -13.02 -11.50
C PRO A 37 12.66 -13.06 -10.99
N SER A 38 13.02 -14.17 -10.36
CA SER A 38 14.39 -14.46 -9.94
C SER A 38 14.70 -15.94 -10.16
N PRO A 39 15.98 -16.38 -10.14
CA PRO A 39 16.32 -17.79 -10.30
C PRO A 39 15.57 -18.70 -9.30
N ALA A 40 15.38 -18.23 -8.06
CA ALA A 40 14.63 -18.95 -7.03
C ALA A 40 13.10 -18.87 -7.21
N ARG A 41 12.59 -17.87 -7.96
CA ARG A 41 11.16 -17.66 -8.22
C ARG A 41 10.97 -17.23 -9.68
N PRO A 42 10.96 -18.17 -10.64
CA PRO A 42 10.93 -17.85 -12.07
C PRO A 42 9.70 -17.07 -12.54
N ARG A 43 8.58 -17.15 -11.81
CA ARG A 43 7.36 -16.38 -12.09
C ARG A 43 7.24 -15.08 -11.27
N GLY A 44 8.22 -14.77 -10.44
CA GLY A 44 8.12 -13.69 -9.45
C GLY A 44 7.16 -14.01 -8.31
N THR A 45 7.16 -13.13 -7.30
CA THR A 45 6.30 -13.29 -6.11
C THR A 45 5.01 -12.49 -6.30
N ARG A 46 3.85 -13.06 -5.95
CA ARG A 46 2.60 -12.29 -5.93
C ARG A 46 2.71 -11.09 -4.99
N LEU A 47 2.45 -9.90 -5.48
CA LEU A 47 2.48 -8.70 -4.64
C LEU A 47 1.16 -8.62 -3.86
N PRO A 48 1.20 -8.41 -2.54
CA PRO A 48 -0.01 -8.14 -1.78
C PRO A 48 -0.49 -6.71 -2.08
N VAL A 49 -1.80 -6.52 -2.06
CA VAL A 49 -2.44 -5.20 -1.94
C VAL A 49 -2.92 -4.98 -0.52
N ASP A 50 -2.94 -3.74 -0.04
CA ASP A 50 -3.17 -3.47 1.38
C ASP A 50 -4.62 -3.79 1.79
N GLY A 51 -5.60 -3.29 1.02
CA GLY A 51 -7.02 -3.61 1.18
C GLY A 51 -7.72 -3.88 -0.14
N TYR A 52 -8.58 -4.90 -0.18
CA TYR A 52 -9.37 -5.27 -1.35
C TYR A 52 -10.83 -5.51 -0.98
N TRP A 53 -11.74 -4.86 -1.70
CA TRP A 53 -13.19 -5.01 -1.59
C TRP A 53 -13.76 -5.57 -2.90
N PRO A 54 -13.99 -6.89 -2.99
CA PRO A 54 -14.45 -7.53 -4.21
C PRO A 54 -15.78 -6.98 -4.71
N ASP A 55 -16.73 -6.76 -3.80
CA ASP A 55 -18.10 -6.32 -4.13
C ASP A 55 -18.13 -4.89 -4.67
N LEU A 56 -17.08 -4.10 -4.41
CA LEU A 56 -16.90 -2.74 -4.92
C LEU A 56 -15.88 -2.68 -6.08
N GLN A 57 -15.30 -3.82 -6.47
CA GLN A 57 -14.18 -3.90 -7.41
C GLN A 57 -13.06 -2.91 -7.05
N LEU A 58 -12.77 -2.75 -5.76
CA LEU A 58 -11.92 -1.68 -5.23
C LEU A 58 -10.67 -2.23 -4.53
N VAL A 59 -9.52 -1.67 -4.85
CA VAL A 59 -8.27 -1.83 -4.11
C VAL A 59 -7.87 -0.51 -3.48
N VAL A 60 -7.47 -0.55 -2.20
CA VAL A 60 -6.85 0.58 -1.49
C VAL A 60 -5.40 0.22 -1.16
N GLU A 61 -4.51 1.17 -1.43
CA GLU A 61 -3.09 1.14 -1.06
C GLU A 61 -2.80 2.32 -0.13
N PHE A 62 -2.13 2.07 1.00
CA PHE A 62 -1.67 3.11 1.91
C PHE A 62 -0.18 3.37 1.69
N GLN A 63 0.15 4.57 1.23
CA GLN A 63 1.52 4.95 0.94
C GLN A 63 2.09 5.81 2.07
N GLU A 64 3.02 5.24 2.84
CA GLU A 64 3.86 6.04 3.72
C GLU A 64 4.74 6.97 2.89
N GLU A 65 4.92 8.22 3.33
CA GLU A 65 5.87 9.13 2.70
C GLU A 65 7.23 8.44 2.57
N GLN A 66 7.72 8.38 1.33
CA GLN A 66 9.13 8.12 1.11
C GLN A 66 9.85 9.39 1.54
N HIS A 67 10.42 9.41 2.74
CA HIS A 67 11.50 10.35 3.02
C HIS A 67 12.61 10.05 2.01
N SER A 68 12.57 10.77 0.89
CA SER A 68 13.56 10.76 -0.16
C SER A 68 14.80 11.50 0.34
N GLN A 69 15.42 10.99 1.39
CA GLN A 69 16.85 11.11 1.49
C GLN A 69 17.41 9.81 0.91
N PRO A 70 18.21 9.87 -0.18
CA PRO A 70 19.00 8.73 -0.58
C PRO A 70 19.73 8.26 0.68
N SER A 71 19.58 6.99 1.03
CA SER A 71 20.38 6.38 2.08
C SER A 71 21.41 5.53 1.36
N PRO A 72 22.65 6.03 1.17
CA PRO A 72 23.71 5.29 0.49
C PRO A 72 23.96 3.90 1.08
N PHE A 73 23.58 3.70 2.35
CA PHE A 73 23.66 2.42 3.05
C PHE A 73 22.54 1.43 2.70
N PHE A 74 21.31 1.88 2.44
CA PHE A 74 20.18 1.00 2.11
C PHE A 74 20.03 0.74 0.60
N ASP A 75 20.46 1.69 -0.24
CA ASP A 75 20.36 1.57 -1.71
C ASP A 75 21.36 0.57 -2.30
N ARG A 76 22.40 0.17 -1.56
CA ARG A 76 23.40 -0.83 -1.98
C ARG A 76 23.00 -2.28 -1.69
N ARG A 77 21.88 -2.54 -1.00
CA ARG A 77 21.39 -3.91 -0.82
C ARG A 77 20.67 -4.35 -2.09
N HIS A 78 21.39 -5.09 -2.94
CA HIS A 78 20.81 -5.82 -4.05
C HIS A 78 19.63 -6.66 -3.55
N THR A 79 18.46 -6.41 -4.11
CA THR A 79 17.32 -7.33 -4.01
C THR A 79 17.64 -8.59 -4.82
N VAL A 80 16.80 -9.63 -4.72
CA VAL A 80 17.02 -10.93 -5.40
C VAL A 80 17.16 -10.79 -6.94
N SER A 81 16.78 -9.64 -7.50
CA SER A 81 16.93 -9.26 -8.91
C SER A 81 18.11 -8.30 -9.19
N GLY A 82 18.98 -8.03 -8.21
CA GLY A 82 20.13 -7.11 -8.36
C GLY A 82 19.78 -5.62 -8.21
N MET A 83 18.50 -5.27 -8.04
CA MET A 83 18.00 -3.88 -7.96
C MET A 83 18.02 -3.33 -6.53
N GLY A 84 18.19 -2.01 -6.37
CA GLY A 84 18.07 -1.34 -5.06
C GLY A 84 16.65 -1.42 -4.49
N ARG A 85 16.50 -1.46 -3.16
CA ARG A 85 15.18 -1.60 -2.50
C ARG A 85 14.21 -0.45 -2.81
N GLY A 86 14.71 0.78 -2.97
CA GLY A 86 13.89 1.93 -3.34
C GLY A 86 13.34 1.84 -4.76
N GLU A 87 14.18 1.43 -5.71
CA GLU A 87 13.80 1.22 -7.11
C GLU A 87 12.79 0.08 -7.26
N GLN A 88 12.99 -1.03 -6.54
CA GLN A 88 12.03 -2.13 -6.49
C GLN A 88 10.64 -1.68 -6.02
N ARG A 89 10.57 -0.83 -4.98
CA ARG A 89 9.31 -0.28 -4.47
C ARG A 89 8.62 0.57 -5.54
N ARG A 90 9.33 1.54 -6.12
CA ARG A 90 8.80 2.40 -7.19
C ARG A 90 8.24 1.59 -8.35
N ARG A 91 8.98 0.58 -8.82
CA ARG A 91 8.55 -0.32 -9.89
C ARG A 91 7.27 -1.09 -9.52
N TYR A 92 7.17 -1.57 -8.29
CA TYR A 92 6.00 -2.33 -7.85
C TYR A 92 4.77 -1.42 -7.65
N ASP A 93 4.96 -0.21 -7.14
CA ASP A 93 3.90 0.79 -7.02
C ASP A 93 3.36 1.18 -8.41
N GLU A 94 4.25 1.40 -9.38
CA GLU A 94 3.88 1.66 -10.77
C GLU A 94 3.15 0.45 -11.40
N ARG A 95 3.66 -0.76 -11.19
CA ARG A 95 2.99 -1.99 -11.66
C ARG A 95 1.58 -2.13 -11.08
N LYS A 96 1.37 -1.80 -9.80
CA LYS A 96 0.03 -1.77 -9.18
C LYS A 96 -0.87 -0.73 -9.85
N ARG A 97 -0.35 0.49 -10.08
CA ARG A 97 -1.09 1.59 -10.74
C ARG A 97 -1.57 1.24 -12.15
N VAL A 98 -0.82 0.43 -12.88
CA VAL A 98 -1.19 -0.01 -14.24
C VAL A 98 -2.10 -1.23 -14.20
N LEU A 99 -1.66 -2.32 -13.56
CA LEU A 99 -2.35 -3.62 -13.69
C LEU A 99 -3.71 -3.66 -12.99
N ILE A 100 -3.88 -2.97 -11.85
CA ILE A 100 -5.14 -3.02 -11.09
C ILE A 100 -6.30 -2.46 -11.96
N PRO A 101 -6.19 -1.25 -12.55
CA PRO A 101 -7.18 -0.77 -13.52
C PRO A 101 -7.36 -1.64 -14.76
N GLU A 102 -6.28 -2.16 -15.35
CA GLU A 102 -6.37 -3.04 -16.54
C GLU A 102 -7.19 -4.31 -16.27
N HIS A 103 -7.20 -4.78 -15.03
CA HIS A 103 -8.01 -5.91 -14.59
C HIS A 103 -9.42 -5.52 -14.09
N GLY A 104 -9.88 -4.31 -14.38
CA GLY A 104 -11.23 -3.85 -14.09
C GLY A 104 -11.48 -3.49 -12.62
N LEU A 105 -10.42 -3.25 -11.85
CA LEU A 105 -10.51 -2.82 -10.46
C LEU A 105 -10.19 -1.33 -10.33
N LYS A 106 -10.94 -0.60 -9.50
CA LYS A 106 -10.59 0.77 -9.09
C LYS A 106 -9.42 0.72 -8.12
N LEU A 107 -8.36 1.49 -8.39
CA LEU A 107 -7.28 1.72 -7.44
C LEU A 107 -7.50 3.07 -6.74
N VAL A 108 -7.48 3.05 -5.41
CA VAL A 108 -7.40 4.23 -4.56
C VAL A 108 -6.08 4.20 -3.80
N VAL A 109 -5.30 5.26 -3.90
CA VAL A 109 -4.06 5.44 -3.13
C VAL A 109 -4.31 6.51 -2.09
N ILE A 110 -4.04 6.19 -0.82
CA ILE A 110 -4.13 7.13 0.30
C ILE A 110 -2.71 7.37 0.80
N GLU A 111 -2.22 8.58 0.63
CA GLU A 111 -0.90 8.98 1.10
C GLU A 111 -0.96 9.36 2.59
N LYS A 112 0.07 8.98 3.35
CA LYS A 112 0.22 9.36 4.76
C LYS A 112 0.23 10.88 4.95
N ALA A 113 0.73 11.62 3.96
CA ALA A 113 0.72 13.08 3.91
C ALA A 113 -0.69 13.70 3.97
N ALA A 114 -1.74 12.92 3.67
CA ALA A 114 -3.13 13.38 3.76
C ALA A 114 -3.62 13.52 5.22
N PHE A 115 -2.89 12.96 6.19
CA PHE A 115 -3.24 12.97 7.61
C PHE A 115 -2.38 13.97 8.39
N VAL A 116 -2.90 14.42 9.53
CA VAL A 116 -2.10 15.20 10.48
C VAL A 116 -1.13 14.27 11.18
N LEU A 117 0.15 14.63 11.18
CA LEU A 117 1.22 13.82 11.73
C LEU A 117 1.73 14.40 13.06
N ARG A 118 1.97 13.51 14.02
CA ARG A 118 2.74 13.81 15.24
C ARG A 118 4.04 13.03 15.18
N SER A 119 5.16 13.75 14.99
CA SER A 119 6.45 13.12 14.66
C SER A 119 6.36 12.31 13.37
N ARG A 120 6.56 10.99 13.41
CA ARG A 120 6.53 10.09 12.24
C ARG A 120 5.26 9.24 12.13
N LYS A 121 4.24 9.49 12.95
CA LYS A 121 2.98 8.72 12.95
C LYS A 121 1.79 9.63 12.74
N ILE A 122 0.68 9.05 12.31
CA ILE A 122 -0.60 9.76 12.26
C ILE A 122 -0.99 10.16 13.70
N ASP A 123 -1.27 11.44 13.90
CA ASP A 123 -1.88 11.95 15.13
C ASP A 123 -3.36 11.54 15.10
N ARG A 124 -3.69 10.37 15.64
CA ARG A 124 -5.01 9.76 15.39
C ARG A 124 -6.15 10.61 15.95
N ASP A 125 -6.98 11.13 15.07
CA ASP A 125 -8.27 11.75 15.38
C ASP A 125 -9.31 11.11 14.46
N ARG A 126 -10.08 10.18 15.01
CA ARG A 126 -11.03 9.38 14.23
C ARG A 126 -12.01 10.24 13.43
N ALA A 127 -12.52 11.34 13.99
CA ALA A 127 -13.53 12.15 13.30
C ALA A 127 -12.92 12.93 12.12
N ARG A 128 -11.71 13.46 12.31
CA ARG A 128 -10.95 14.13 11.25
C ARG A 128 -10.48 13.14 10.18
N ASP A 129 -9.88 12.04 10.61
CA ASP A 129 -9.19 11.10 9.74
C ASP A 129 -10.20 10.30 8.89
N LEU A 130 -11.39 10.01 9.43
CA LEU A 130 -12.49 9.43 8.65
C LEU A 130 -12.97 10.39 7.53
N GLN A 131 -12.95 11.71 7.76
CA GLN A 131 -13.27 12.67 6.71
C GLN A 131 -12.21 12.68 5.61
N VAL A 132 -10.93 12.53 5.96
CA VAL A 132 -9.84 12.38 4.99
C VAL A 132 -10.11 11.16 4.11
N VAL A 133 -10.31 9.99 4.73
CA VAL A 133 -10.56 8.73 4.00
C VAL A 133 -11.80 8.83 3.10
N ARG A 134 -12.92 9.37 3.59
CA ARG A 134 -14.16 9.51 2.80
C ARG A 134 -13.98 10.35 1.54
N ARG A 135 -13.05 11.30 1.49
CA ARG A 135 -12.79 12.11 0.29
C ARG A 135 -12.24 11.29 -0.87
N HIS A 136 -11.61 10.14 -0.59
CA HIS A 136 -11.07 9.26 -1.63
C HIS A 136 -12.13 8.34 -2.28
N PHE A 137 -13.32 8.24 -1.68
CA PHE A 137 -14.41 7.39 -2.17
C PHE A 137 -15.59 8.16 -2.75
N ARG A 138 -15.54 9.49 -2.72
CA ARG A 138 -16.49 10.37 -3.43
C ARG A 138 -16.14 10.44 -4.91
#